data_AF-A0A7S0AJ83-F1
#
_entry.id   AF-A0A7S0AJ83-F1
#
_cell.length_a   1.000
_cell.length_b   1.000
_cell.length_c   1.000
_cell.angle_alpha   90.00
_cell.angle_beta   90.00
_cell.angle_gamma   90.00
#
_symmetry.space_group_name_H-M   'P 1'
#
loop_
_entity.id
_entity.type
_entity.pdbx_description
1 polymer ?
#
loop_
_entity_poly.entity_id
_entity_poly.type
_entity_poly.pdbx_seq_one_letter_code
_entity_poly.pdbx_strand_id
1 'polypeptide(L)'
;DAQLQEEESDPNATCTSAALDPRYHICDFDLGILLCAKTCGYCAPFTYDHLKRFEKPQVTMLPVMVFQTRFETADCHGFAHTYELQPYNPVITLLPALDGVRRGRVLTCIDRTKHQHSDYALELDCPDDTPASHCHNNKVRITLKHTFHGDVVYPKMLIEPHRDVVAMRQIEWLDLQTEIVTLSTMIYTEGIEIFTSLSVEFKIDEAGNVDGSFTMISYRDMLKGSKDAFIACLIVCAIGAFVGIVLSDWYVLLHRVEGKFFYSAYELFSRLLLLVYPIDLLFEWGFQVPMAEEFDHLLHSFLDLESLEEDVLEERVQKYFDTKTHIYHETTWMKRHRVVAYLVCYVQFLQLIF
;
A
#
# COMPACT_ATOMS: atom_id res chain seq x y z
N ASP A 1 -27.54 -26.62 13.40
CA ASP A 1 -27.86 -27.87 14.11
C ASP A 1 -27.41 -29.13 13.38
N ALA A 2 -27.88 -29.45 12.17
CA ALA A 2 -27.45 -30.69 11.49
C ALA A 2 -25.92 -30.82 11.31
N GLN A 3 -25.25 -29.74 10.87
CA GLN A 3 -23.79 -29.70 10.72
C GLN A 3 -23.05 -29.76 12.07
N LEU A 4 -23.71 -29.32 13.15
CA LEU A 4 -23.18 -29.35 14.51
C LEU A 4 -23.21 -30.77 15.10
N GLN A 5 -24.30 -31.47 14.83
CA GLN A 5 -24.52 -32.86 15.24
C GLN A 5 -23.55 -33.81 14.52
N GLU A 6 -23.17 -33.48 13.30
CA GLU A 6 -22.18 -34.22 12.52
C GLU A 6 -20.76 -34.09 13.11
N GLU A 7 -20.33 -32.87 13.44
CA GLU A 7 -19.00 -32.60 14.00
C GLU A 7 -18.83 -33.10 15.45
N GLU A 8 -19.83 -32.89 16.31
CA GLU A 8 -19.81 -33.38 17.70
C GLU A 8 -20.13 -34.87 17.83
N SER A 9 -20.55 -35.52 16.73
CA SER A 9 -21.03 -36.91 16.71
C SER A 9 -22.15 -37.18 17.73
N ASP A 10 -22.93 -36.16 18.09
CA ASP A 10 -24.06 -36.25 19.02
C ASP A 10 -25.34 -35.74 18.33
N PRO A 11 -26.33 -36.61 18.07
CA PRO A 11 -27.59 -36.22 17.43
C PRO A 11 -28.46 -35.31 18.30
N ASN A 12 -28.18 -35.21 19.60
CA ASN A 12 -28.87 -34.31 20.51
C ASN A 12 -28.13 -32.98 20.72
N ALA A 13 -26.98 -32.79 20.06
CA ALA A 13 -26.29 -31.50 20.07
C ALA A 13 -27.20 -30.45 19.43
N THR A 14 -27.82 -29.64 20.29
CA THR A 14 -28.54 -28.45 19.89
C THR A 14 -27.75 -27.22 20.27
N CYS A 15 -28.07 -26.14 19.61
CA CYS A 15 -27.33 -24.93 19.75
C CYS A 15 -27.49 -24.24 21.12
N THR A 16 -28.66 -24.41 21.72
CA THR A 16 -28.96 -23.99 23.10
C THR A 16 -28.28 -24.88 24.15
N SER A 17 -28.15 -26.19 23.91
CA SER A 17 -27.43 -27.09 24.83
C SER A 17 -25.92 -26.86 24.78
N ALA A 18 -25.39 -26.55 23.59
CA ALA A 18 -23.99 -26.20 23.35
C ALA A 18 -23.54 -24.94 24.09
N ALA A 19 -24.42 -23.93 24.17
CA ALA A 19 -24.11 -22.68 24.84
C ALA A 19 -24.06 -22.79 26.38
N LEU A 20 -24.67 -23.84 26.96
CA LEU A 20 -24.84 -24.01 28.40
C LEU A 20 -23.97 -25.13 28.99
N ASP A 21 -23.56 -26.11 28.17
CA ASP A 21 -22.80 -27.27 28.62
C ASP A 21 -21.37 -27.21 28.04
N PRO A 22 -20.33 -27.03 28.89
CA PRO A 22 -18.93 -26.93 28.47
C PRO A 22 -18.36 -28.24 27.89
N ARG A 23 -19.16 -29.30 27.79
CA ARG A 23 -18.78 -30.56 27.14
C ARG A 23 -18.84 -30.52 25.61
N TYR A 24 -19.51 -29.53 25.03
CA TYR A 24 -19.52 -29.36 23.58
C TYR A 24 -18.37 -28.43 23.14
N HIS A 25 -17.62 -28.82 22.11
CA HIS A 25 -16.41 -28.14 21.62
C HIS A 25 -16.71 -26.99 20.65
N ILE A 26 -17.95 -26.52 20.63
CA ILE A 26 -18.46 -25.55 19.65
C ILE A 26 -17.86 -24.17 19.83
N CYS A 27 -17.37 -23.87 21.04
CA CYS A 27 -16.63 -22.66 21.36
C CYS A 27 -15.11 -22.86 21.37
N ASP A 28 -14.60 -24.04 21.02
CA ASP A 28 -13.16 -24.26 20.84
C ASP A 28 -12.69 -23.65 19.51
N PHE A 29 -11.40 -23.32 19.47
CA PHE A 29 -10.82 -22.37 18.53
C PHE A 29 -11.17 -22.66 17.06
N ASP A 30 -11.02 -23.90 16.61
CA ASP A 30 -11.18 -24.25 15.19
C ASP A 30 -12.66 -24.39 14.77
N LEU A 31 -13.48 -25.01 15.63
CA LEU A 31 -14.90 -25.25 15.34
C LEU A 31 -15.74 -23.97 15.54
N GLY A 32 -15.37 -23.16 16.54
CA GLY A 32 -16.03 -21.90 16.88
C GLY A 32 -15.85 -20.83 15.81
N ILE A 33 -14.68 -20.72 15.19
CA ILE A 33 -14.47 -19.76 14.08
C ILE A 33 -15.37 -20.08 12.88
N LEU A 34 -15.54 -21.37 12.56
CA LEU A 34 -16.27 -21.84 11.38
C LEU A 34 -17.79 -21.89 11.58
N LEU A 35 -18.23 -22.31 12.76
CA LEU A 35 -19.63 -22.61 13.03
C LEU A 35 -20.32 -21.58 13.91
N CYS A 36 -19.61 -20.78 14.74
CA CYS A 36 -20.28 -19.95 15.74
C CYS A 36 -21.24 -18.89 15.15
N ALA A 37 -20.89 -18.28 14.02
CA ALA A 37 -21.77 -17.35 13.30
C ALA A 37 -23.00 -18.06 12.71
N LYS A 38 -22.88 -19.34 12.36
CA LYS A 38 -23.94 -20.15 11.72
C LYS A 38 -24.82 -20.88 12.72
N THR A 39 -24.28 -21.27 13.87
CA THR A 39 -24.99 -22.10 14.82
C THR A 39 -25.80 -21.22 15.76
N CYS A 40 -25.23 -20.19 16.39
CA CYS A 40 -25.96 -19.51 17.46
C CYS A 40 -25.62 -18.03 17.75
N GLY A 41 -24.49 -17.49 17.29
CA GLY A 41 -24.08 -16.13 17.67
C GLY A 41 -23.80 -15.94 19.18
N TYR A 42 -23.61 -17.02 19.93
CA TYR A 42 -23.48 -17.04 21.39
C TYR A 42 -22.07 -17.37 21.91
N CYS A 43 -21.02 -17.31 21.08
CA CYS A 43 -19.66 -17.36 21.62
C CYS A 43 -19.39 -16.04 22.36
N ALA A 44 -19.07 -16.13 23.65
CA ALA A 44 -18.53 -14.99 24.40
C ALA A 44 -17.36 -14.35 23.63
N PRO A 45 -17.07 -13.05 23.81
CA PRO A 45 -15.99 -12.39 23.06
C PRO A 45 -14.70 -13.20 23.17
N PHE A 46 -14.19 -13.66 22.03
CA PHE A 46 -12.92 -14.37 21.95
C PHE A 46 -11.81 -13.43 22.41
N THR A 47 -11.27 -13.68 23.60
CA THR A 47 -10.04 -13.04 24.04
C THR A 47 -8.87 -13.91 23.59
N TYR A 48 -8.16 -13.44 22.57
CA TYR A 48 -6.91 -14.05 22.12
C TYR A 48 -5.83 -13.79 23.16
N ASP A 49 -5.60 -14.74 24.07
CA ASP A 49 -4.39 -14.73 24.88
C ASP A 49 -3.24 -15.29 24.05
N HIS A 50 -2.19 -14.50 23.86
CA HIS A 50 -0.95 -14.97 23.24
C HIS A 50 -0.34 -16.08 24.10
N LEU A 51 -0.60 -17.34 23.72
CA LEU A 51 -0.17 -18.54 24.46
C LEU A 51 1.35 -18.64 24.65
N LYS A 52 2.16 -17.93 23.85
CA LYS A 52 3.60 -17.73 24.04
C LYS A 52 4.05 -16.39 23.48
N ARG A 53 4.95 -15.71 24.20
CA ARG A 53 5.77 -14.64 23.59
C ARG A 53 6.65 -15.26 22.51
N PHE A 54 6.67 -14.66 21.33
CA PHE A 54 7.53 -15.12 20.25
C PHE A 54 8.99 -14.88 20.63
N GLU A 55 9.81 -15.93 20.57
CA GLU A 55 11.26 -15.85 20.86
C GLU A 55 12.05 -15.13 19.76
N LYS A 56 11.40 -14.87 18.61
CA LYS A 56 11.99 -14.30 17.41
C LYS A 56 11.19 -13.09 16.95
N PRO A 57 11.84 -12.10 16.29
CA PRO A 57 11.14 -10.98 15.69
C PRO A 57 10.07 -11.48 14.73
N GLN A 58 8.83 -11.01 14.93
CA GLN A 58 7.72 -11.35 14.06
C GLN A 58 7.74 -10.47 12.82
N VAL A 59 7.30 -11.04 11.70
CA VAL A 59 7.02 -10.29 10.48
C VAL A 59 5.53 -10.34 10.25
N THR A 60 4.88 -9.18 10.30
CA THR A 60 3.46 -9.03 10.01
C THR A 60 3.30 -8.37 8.66
N MET A 61 2.51 -8.97 7.77
CA MET A 61 2.19 -8.41 6.46
C MET A 61 0.75 -7.93 6.47
N LEU A 62 0.51 -6.69 6.05
CA LEU A 62 -0.84 -6.20 5.84
C LEU A 62 -1.46 -6.85 4.59
N PRO A 63 -2.79 -6.89 4.49
CA PRO A 63 -3.47 -7.34 3.27
C PRO A 63 -2.94 -6.62 2.03
N VAL A 64 -2.95 -7.33 0.91
CA VAL A 64 -2.37 -6.84 -0.33
C VAL A 64 -3.38 -5.98 -1.06
N MET A 65 -2.98 -4.77 -1.43
CA MET A 65 -3.72 -3.94 -2.36
C MET A 65 -3.21 -4.21 -3.78
N VAL A 66 -4.09 -4.64 -4.68
CA VAL A 66 -3.79 -4.70 -6.11
C VAL A 66 -4.38 -3.47 -6.75
N PHE A 67 -3.66 -2.80 -7.64
CA PHE A 67 -4.27 -1.76 -8.47
C PHE A 67 -3.69 -1.81 -9.88
N GLN A 68 -4.48 -1.38 -10.85
CA GLN A 68 -4.04 -1.35 -12.24
C GLN A 68 -4.22 0.04 -12.87
N THR A 69 -3.34 0.39 -13.80
CA THR A 69 -3.58 1.44 -14.79
C THR A 69 -4.12 0.81 -16.07
N ARG A 70 -4.98 1.54 -16.78
CA ARG A 70 -5.63 1.05 -17.99
C ARG A 70 -5.52 2.08 -19.11
N PHE A 71 -5.47 1.61 -20.35
CA PHE A 71 -5.55 2.42 -21.55
C PHE A 71 -6.99 2.69 -21.97
N GLU A 72 -7.23 3.85 -22.57
CA GLU A 72 -8.53 4.19 -23.15
C GLU A 72 -8.85 3.27 -24.36
N THR A 73 -10.13 2.95 -24.56
CA THR A 73 -10.55 2.29 -25.80
C THR A 73 -10.47 3.26 -26.98
N ALA A 74 -10.11 2.74 -28.14
CA ALA A 74 -10.11 3.47 -29.40
C ALA A 74 -10.96 2.76 -30.44
N ASP A 75 -11.38 3.52 -31.45
CA ASP A 75 -11.98 2.92 -32.64
C ASP A 75 -10.93 2.08 -33.38
N CYS A 76 -11.33 0.87 -33.73
CA CYS A 76 -10.50 -0.02 -34.50
C CYS A 76 -10.30 0.51 -35.93
N HIS A 77 -9.08 0.45 -36.42
CA HIS A 77 -8.71 0.89 -37.77
C HIS A 77 -8.06 -0.25 -38.58
N GLY A 78 -8.07 -0.12 -39.91
CA GLY A 78 -7.43 -1.09 -40.81
C GLY A 78 -8.15 -2.45 -40.86
N PHE A 79 -7.38 -3.54 -40.79
CA PHE A 79 -7.90 -4.91 -40.95
C PHE A 79 -8.89 -5.35 -39.86
N ALA A 80 -8.90 -4.67 -38.70
CA ALA A 80 -9.85 -4.97 -37.64
C ALA A 80 -11.31 -4.83 -38.11
N HIS A 81 -11.61 -3.84 -38.95
CA HIS A 81 -12.95 -3.68 -39.52
C HIS A 81 -13.32 -4.87 -40.44
N THR A 82 -12.36 -5.40 -41.20
CA THR A 82 -12.58 -6.58 -42.04
C THR A 82 -12.91 -7.80 -41.20
N TYR A 83 -12.22 -7.97 -40.06
CA TYR A 83 -12.56 -9.01 -39.11
C TYR A 83 -13.98 -8.84 -38.61
N GLU A 84 -14.40 -7.67 -38.15
CA GLU A 84 -15.76 -7.42 -37.65
C GLU A 84 -16.86 -7.71 -38.68
N LEU A 85 -16.62 -7.42 -39.96
CA LEU A 85 -17.57 -7.66 -41.07
C LEU A 85 -17.68 -9.12 -41.51
N GLN A 86 -16.77 -10.00 -41.08
CA GLN A 86 -16.81 -11.40 -41.47
C GLN A 86 -18.10 -12.06 -40.96
N PRO A 87 -18.95 -12.61 -41.87
CA PRO A 87 -20.19 -13.25 -41.48
C PRO A 87 -19.92 -14.56 -40.75
N TYR A 88 -20.76 -14.88 -39.77
CA TYR A 88 -20.81 -16.20 -39.15
C TYR A 88 -21.02 -17.29 -40.21
N ASN A 89 -20.21 -18.35 -40.17
CA ASN A 89 -20.35 -19.49 -41.06
C ASN A 89 -20.78 -20.74 -40.26
N PRO A 90 -22.05 -21.18 -40.35
CA PRO A 90 -22.56 -22.34 -39.63
C PRO A 90 -21.85 -23.66 -39.97
N VAL A 91 -21.17 -23.74 -41.11
CA VAL A 91 -20.56 -24.97 -41.62
C VAL A 91 -19.16 -25.20 -41.02
N ILE A 92 -18.47 -24.13 -40.61
CA ILE A 92 -17.10 -24.20 -40.09
C ILE A 92 -17.16 -24.24 -38.55
N THR A 93 -17.57 -25.39 -38.03
CA THR A 93 -17.64 -25.65 -36.58
C THR A 93 -16.27 -25.88 -35.93
N LEU A 94 -15.25 -26.15 -36.73
CA LEU A 94 -13.89 -26.46 -36.26
C LEU A 94 -13.05 -25.23 -35.91
N LEU A 95 -13.48 -24.02 -36.30
CA LEU A 95 -12.77 -22.75 -36.03
C LEU A 95 -13.72 -21.71 -35.40
N PRO A 96 -14.30 -22.00 -34.22
CA PRO A 96 -15.31 -21.14 -33.60
C PRO A 96 -14.80 -19.73 -33.29
N ALA A 97 -13.49 -19.55 -33.06
CA ALA A 97 -12.88 -18.24 -32.82
C ALA A 97 -12.92 -17.27 -34.02
N LEU A 98 -13.10 -17.78 -35.26
CA LEU A 98 -13.14 -16.97 -36.48
C LEU A 98 -14.57 -16.87 -37.05
N ASP A 99 -15.31 -17.97 -37.02
CA ASP A 99 -16.59 -18.12 -37.72
C ASP A 99 -17.79 -18.41 -36.80
N GLY A 100 -17.61 -18.39 -35.47
CA GLY A 100 -18.69 -18.58 -34.49
C GLY A 100 -19.74 -17.45 -34.51
N VAL A 101 -20.90 -17.69 -33.87
CA VAL A 101 -21.93 -16.66 -33.70
C VAL A 101 -21.39 -15.54 -32.83
N ARG A 102 -21.33 -14.33 -33.38
CA ARG A 102 -20.76 -13.15 -32.71
C ARG A 102 -21.85 -12.41 -31.95
N ARG A 103 -21.60 -12.12 -30.67
CA ARG A 103 -22.42 -11.24 -29.84
C ARG A 103 -21.61 -9.99 -29.51
N GLY A 104 -21.82 -8.91 -30.27
CA GLY A 104 -21.10 -7.65 -30.08
C GLY A 104 -19.81 -7.52 -30.89
N ARG A 105 -18.96 -6.55 -30.50
CA ARG A 105 -17.64 -6.32 -31.11
C ARG A 105 -16.69 -7.46 -30.72
N VAL A 106 -15.96 -7.99 -31.70
CA VAL A 106 -15.00 -9.10 -31.50
C VAL A 106 -13.62 -8.58 -31.09
N LEU A 107 -13.29 -7.36 -31.53
CA LEU A 107 -12.00 -6.74 -31.30
C LEU A 107 -12.17 -5.52 -30.41
N THR A 108 -11.30 -5.41 -29.42
CA THR A 108 -11.15 -4.21 -28.59
C THR A 108 -9.83 -3.57 -28.98
N CYS A 109 -9.90 -2.36 -29.55
CA CYS A 109 -8.71 -1.57 -29.85
C CYS A 109 -8.46 -0.57 -28.72
N ILE A 110 -7.18 -0.36 -28.42
CA ILE A 110 -6.72 0.46 -27.30
C ILE A 110 -5.86 1.62 -27.79
N ASP A 111 -6.05 2.80 -27.21
CA ASP A 111 -5.15 3.93 -27.39
C ASP A 111 -4.05 3.88 -26.33
N ARG A 112 -2.87 3.37 -26.69
CA ARG A 112 -1.72 3.31 -25.78
C ARG A 112 -1.12 4.68 -25.43
N THR A 113 -1.63 5.76 -26.02
CA THR A 113 -1.18 7.13 -25.71
C THR A 113 -2.04 7.80 -24.65
N LYS A 114 -3.17 7.20 -24.25
CA LYS A 114 -4.12 7.79 -23.31
C LYS A 114 -4.52 6.80 -22.22
N HIS A 115 -4.52 7.29 -20.99
CA HIS A 115 -5.02 6.52 -19.85
C HIS A 115 -6.55 6.58 -19.81
N GLN A 116 -7.14 5.48 -19.35
CA GLN A 116 -8.56 5.38 -19.10
C GLN A 116 -8.93 6.29 -17.93
N HIS A 117 -9.96 7.12 -18.11
CA HIS A 117 -10.46 8.05 -17.10
C HIS A 117 -11.89 7.77 -16.66
N SER A 118 -12.47 6.62 -17.05
CA SER A 118 -13.82 6.22 -16.64
C SER A 118 -13.90 6.00 -15.13
N ASP A 119 -15.08 6.23 -14.56
CA ASP A 119 -15.32 6.11 -13.12
C ASP A 119 -15.14 4.68 -12.60
N TYR A 120 -15.30 3.69 -13.46
CA TYR A 120 -15.08 2.28 -13.13
C TYR A 120 -14.12 1.62 -14.11
N ALA A 121 -13.39 0.61 -13.62
CA ALA A 121 -12.47 -0.17 -14.44
C ALA A 121 -13.24 -0.99 -15.48
N LEU A 122 -14.30 -1.66 -15.00
CA LEU A 122 -15.13 -2.58 -15.78
C LEU A 122 -16.59 -2.37 -15.44
N GLU A 123 -17.43 -2.42 -16.46
CA GLU A 123 -18.88 -2.53 -16.30
C GLU A 123 -19.35 -3.80 -17.02
N LEU A 124 -19.94 -4.72 -16.28
CA LEU A 124 -20.42 -6.00 -16.79
C LEU A 124 -21.94 -6.01 -16.83
N ASP A 125 -22.54 -6.64 -17.83
CA ASP A 125 -23.98 -6.84 -17.84
C ASP A 125 -24.39 -7.78 -16.70
N CYS A 126 -25.44 -7.42 -15.97
CA CYS A 126 -25.93 -8.22 -14.86
C CYS A 126 -26.57 -9.52 -15.37
N PRO A 127 -26.26 -10.67 -14.76
CA PRO A 127 -27.05 -11.88 -14.93
C PRO A 127 -28.52 -11.66 -14.58
N ASP A 128 -29.43 -12.34 -15.27
CA ASP A 128 -30.89 -12.22 -15.08
C ASP A 128 -31.34 -12.50 -13.62
N ASP A 129 -30.57 -13.28 -12.87
CA ASP A 129 -30.86 -13.67 -11.48
C ASP A 129 -30.23 -12.74 -10.41
N THR A 130 -29.59 -11.64 -10.81
CA THR A 130 -28.86 -10.76 -9.88
C THR A 130 -29.85 -9.86 -9.12
N PRO A 131 -29.74 -9.73 -7.78
CA PRO A 131 -30.59 -8.83 -7.02
C PRO A 131 -30.46 -7.39 -7.51
N ALA A 132 -31.59 -6.67 -7.60
CA ALA A 132 -31.61 -5.27 -8.07
C ALA A 132 -30.73 -4.32 -7.24
N SER A 133 -30.39 -4.67 -6.00
CA SER A 133 -29.48 -3.91 -5.15
C SER A 133 -28.03 -3.91 -5.64
N HIS A 134 -27.61 -4.94 -6.38
CA HIS A 134 -26.23 -5.10 -6.87
C HIS A 134 -26.07 -4.69 -8.34
N CYS A 135 -27.15 -4.26 -8.96
CA CYS A 135 -27.22 -4.01 -10.39
C CYS A 135 -27.78 -2.61 -10.67
N HIS A 136 -26.93 -1.69 -11.08
CA HIS A 136 -27.36 -0.34 -11.45
C HIS A 136 -27.46 -0.25 -12.97
N ASN A 137 -28.66 0.03 -13.50
CA ASN A 137 -28.92 0.12 -14.94
C ASN A 137 -28.54 -1.16 -15.73
N ASN A 138 -28.87 -2.34 -15.19
CA ASN A 138 -28.50 -3.64 -15.77
C ASN A 138 -26.99 -3.90 -15.86
N LYS A 139 -26.17 -3.11 -15.15
CA LYS A 139 -24.72 -3.31 -15.10
C LYS A 139 -24.21 -3.46 -13.67
N VAL A 140 -23.25 -4.37 -13.51
CA VAL A 140 -22.39 -4.50 -12.34
C VAL A 140 -21.15 -3.67 -12.60
N ARG A 141 -20.89 -2.71 -11.71
CA ARG A 141 -19.72 -1.85 -11.76
C ARG A 141 -18.62 -2.48 -10.91
N ILE A 142 -17.44 -2.65 -11.50
CA ILE A 142 -16.32 -3.27 -10.82
C ILE A 142 -15.16 -2.29 -10.75
N THR A 143 -14.69 -2.11 -9.52
CA THR A 143 -13.53 -1.29 -9.17
C THR A 143 -13.69 0.18 -9.54
N LEU A 144 -13.90 1.00 -8.52
CA LEU A 144 -14.00 2.44 -8.67
C LEU A 144 -12.62 3.06 -8.95
N LYS A 145 -12.62 4.08 -9.80
CA LYS A 145 -11.49 4.93 -10.13
C LYS A 145 -10.92 5.63 -8.89
N HIS A 146 -9.60 5.62 -8.76
CA HIS A 146 -8.86 6.42 -7.78
C HIS A 146 -7.72 7.17 -8.46
N THR A 147 -7.22 8.22 -7.82
CA THR A 147 -6.04 8.95 -8.28
C THR A 147 -4.88 8.72 -7.33
N PHE A 148 -3.76 8.21 -7.83
CA PHE A 148 -2.57 7.94 -7.05
C PHE A 148 -1.33 8.49 -7.76
N HIS A 149 -0.59 9.39 -7.10
CA HIS A 149 0.56 10.11 -7.66
C HIS A 149 0.34 10.80 -9.02
N GLY A 150 -0.90 11.24 -9.29
CA GLY A 150 -1.28 11.91 -10.54
C GLY A 150 -1.77 10.95 -11.63
N ASP A 151 -1.64 9.64 -11.43
CA ASP A 151 -2.16 8.62 -12.34
C ASP A 151 -3.54 8.13 -11.90
N VAL A 152 -4.34 7.69 -12.87
CA VAL A 152 -5.62 7.03 -12.60
C VAL A 152 -5.37 5.54 -12.39
N VAL A 153 -5.77 5.07 -11.22
CA VAL A 153 -5.61 3.67 -10.81
C VAL A 153 -6.95 3.07 -10.44
N TYR A 154 -7.05 1.77 -10.64
CA TYR A 154 -8.22 0.96 -10.35
C TYR A 154 -7.85 -0.06 -9.26
N PRO A 155 -8.06 0.28 -7.98
CA PRO A 155 -7.66 -0.55 -6.84
C PRO A 155 -8.66 -1.64 -6.47
N LYS A 156 -8.13 -2.74 -5.97
CA LYS A 156 -8.88 -3.85 -5.39
C LYS A 156 -8.12 -4.42 -4.20
N MET A 157 -8.80 -4.41 -3.06
CA MET A 157 -8.31 -4.99 -1.83
C MET A 157 -8.42 -6.52 -1.89
N LEU A 158 -7.34 -7.25 -1.60
CA LEU A 158 -7.37 -8.71 -1.47
C LEU A 158 -7.52 -9.08 0.01
N ILE A 159 -8.76 -9.19 0.45
CA ILE A 159 -9.10 -9.61 1.83
C ILE A 159 -8.93 -11.12 1.96
N GLU A 160 -9.44 -11.87 0.98
CA GLU A 160 -9.32 -13.32 0.87
C GLU A 160 -8.58 -13.65 -0.44
N PRO A 161 -7.23 -13.55 -0.50
CA PRO A 161 -6.48 -13.61 -1.76
C PRO A 161 -6.83 -14.80 -2.65
N HIS A 162 -7.10 -15.97 -2.07
CA HIS A 162 -7.46 -17.15 -2.86
C HIS A 162 -8.81 -17.01 -3.58
N ARG A 163 -9.83 -16.47 -2.89
CA ARG A 163 -11.17 -16.27 -3.45
C ARG A 163 -11.20 -15.06 -4.38
N ASP A 164 -10.56 -13.97 -3.96
CA ASP A 164 -10.56 -12.70 -4.69
C ASP A 164 -9.86 -12.84 -6.04
N VAL A 165 -8.73 -13.56 -6.10
CA VAL A 165 -8.02 -13.82 -7.37
C VAL A 165 -8.85 -14.69 -8.32
N VAL A 166 -9.57 -15.69 -7.80
CA VAL A 166 -10.47 -16.51 -8.63
C VAL A 166 -11.62 -15.67 -9.18
N ALA A 167 -12.23 -14.82 -8.35
CA ALA A 167 -13.27 -13.90 -8.79
C ALA A 167 -12.74 -12.92 -9.84
N MET A 168 -11.57 -12.31 -9.63
CA MET A 168 -10.90 -11.43 -10.59
C MET A 168 -10.64 -12.12 -11.94
N ARG A 169 -10.28 -13.40 -11.92
CA ARG A 169 -10.09 -14.19 -13.13
C ARG A 169 -11.40 -14.42 -13.89
N GLN A 170 -12.49 -14.69 -13.18
CA GLN A 170 -13.81 -14.94 -13.79
C GLN A 170 -14.37 -13.71 -14.50
N ILE A 171 -14.06 -12.52 -13.99
CA ILE A 171 -14.50 -11.24 -14.56
C ILE A 171 -13.48 -10.63 -15.53
N GLU A 172 -12.40 -11.36 -15.86
CA GLU A 172 -11.29 -10.86 -16.69
C GLU A 172 -10.78 -9.48 -16.22
N TRP A 173 -10.55 -9.35 -14.91
CA TRP A 173 -10.20 -8.05 -14.31
C TRP A 173 -8.93 -7.45 -14.93
N LEU A 174 -8.03 -8.32 -15.38
CA LEU A 174 -6.89 -8.00 -16.22
C LEU A 174 -7.23 -8.38 -17.66
N ASP A 175 -7.19 -7.39 -18.56
CA ASP A 175 -7.57 -7.55 -19.96
C ASP A 175 -6.58 -6.83 -20.90
N LEU A 176 -6.97 -6.68 -22.17
CA LEU A 176 -6.16 -6.01 -23.18
C LEU A 176 -5.91 -4.52 -22.88
N GLN A 177 -6.72 -3.88 -22.03
CA GLN A 177 -6.55 -2.47 -21.67
C GLN A 177 -5.56 -2.27 -20.53
N THR A 178 -5.27 -3.31 -19.74
CA THR A 178 -4.34 -3.21 -18.63
C THR A 178 -2.94 -2.85 -19.11
N GLU A 179 -2.36 -1.80 -18.54
CA GLU A 179 -0.99 -1.38 -18.81
C GLU A 179 -0.05 -1.90 -17.72
N ILE A 180 -0.29 -1.48 -16.48
CA ILE A 180 0.51 -1.83 -15.31
C ILE A 180 -0.41 -2.41 -14.24
N VAL A 181 0.05 -3.48 -13.58
CA VAL A 181 -0.57 -4.05 -12.39
C VAL A 181 0.43 -3.96 -11.24
N THR A 182 0.03 -3.32 -10.16
CA THR A 182 0.87 -3.15 -8.98
C THR A 182 0.25 -3.85 -7.78
N LEU A 183 1.02 -4.78 -7.21
CA LEU A 183 0.77 -5.37 -5.90
C LEU A 183 1.47 -4.50 -4.86
N SER A 184 0.75 -4.06 -3.84
CA SER A 184 1.28 -3.21 -2.78
C SER A 184 0.91 -3.76 -1.43
N THR A 185 1.91 -3.97 -0.58
CA THR A 185 1.71 -4.40 0.82
C THR A 185 2.70 -3.69 1.73
N MET A 186 2.38 -3.66 3.01
CA MET A 186 3.23 -3.12 4.05
C MET A 186 3.64 -4.25 4.99
N ILE A 187 4.91 -4.31 5.29
CA ILE A 187 5.53 -5.35 6.10
C ILE A 187 6.09 -4.69 7.35
N TYR A 188 5.63 -5.12 8.52
CA TYR A 188 6.15 -4.71 9.81
C TYR A 188 7.07 -5.81 10.35
N THR A 189 8.26 -5.42 10.82
CA THR A 189 9.19 -6.34 11.49
C THR A 189 9.36 -5.90 12.95
N GLU A 190 8.78 -6.71 13.85
CA GLU A 190 8.83 -6.50 15.29
C GLU A 190 10.27 -6.61 15.84
N GLY A 191 10.57 -5.86 16.90
CA GLY A 191 11.85 -5.90 17.60
C GLY A 191 12.91 -4.96 17.04
N ILE A 192 12.88 -4.69 15.73
CA ILE A 192 13.70 -3.64 15.08
C ILE A 192 12.88 -2.43 14.64
N GLU A 193 11.55 -2.53 14.70
CA GLU A 193 10.59 -1.46 14.37
C GLU A 193 10.78 -0.94 12.94
N ILE A 194 10.90 -1.87 11.99
CA ILE A 194 11.06 -1.54 10.57
C ILE A 194 9.73 -1.77 9.86
N PHE A 195 9.25 -0.71 9.22
CA PHE A 195 8.10 -0.68 8.34
C PHE A 195 8.60 -0.67 6.91
N THR A 196 8.23 -1.67 6.12
CA THR A 196 8.68 -1.81 4.74
C THR A 196 7.48 -1.78 3.80
N SER A 197 7.41 -0.76 2.95
CA SER A 197 6.51 -0.74 1.80
C SER A 197 7.11 -1.58 0.69
N LEU A 198 6.38 -2.61 0.26
CA LEU A 198 6.72 -3.45 -0.88
C LEU A 198 5.70 -3.19 -1.98
N SER A 199 6.18 -2.70 -3.13
CA SER A 199 5.37 -2.60 -4.35
C SER A 199 6.01 -3.46 -5.44
N VAL A 200 5.27 -4.42 -5.97
CA VAL A 200 5.67 -5.25 -7.11
C VAL A 200 4.84 -4.81 -8.30
N GLU A 201 5.51 -4.38 -9.36
CA GLU A 201 4.90 -3.83 -10.56
C GLU A 201 5.09 -4.82 -11.71
N PHE A 202 4.00 -5.11 -12.43
CA PHE A 202 4.00 -5.88 -13.66
C PHE A 202 3.54 -4.99 -14.80
N LYS A 203 4.43 -4.75 -15.76
CA LYS A 203 4.14 -3.97 -16.97
C LYS A 203 3.88 -4.90 -18.14
N ILE A 204 2.76 -4.70 -18.83
CA ILE A 204 2.36 -5.48 -20.01
C ILE A 204 2.76 -4.71 -21.27
N ASP A 205 3.59 -5.32 -22.11
CA ASP A 205 4.08 -4.67 -23.33
C ASP A 205 3.10 -4.78 -24.52
N GLU A 206 3.53 -4.34 -25.71
CA GLU A 206 2.73 -4.43 -26.95
C GLU A 206 2.51 -5.85 -27.46
N ALA A 207 3.45 -6.74 -27.17
CA ALA A 207 3.39 -8.14 -27.56
C ALA A 207 2.69 -9.02 -26.50
N GLY A 208 2.31 -8.45 -25.36
CA GLY A 208 1.73 -9.17 -24.23
C GLY A 208 2.78 -9.84 -23.33
N ASN A 209 4.06 -9.50 -23.47
CA ASN A 209 5.08 -9.88 -22.48
C ASN A 209 4.86 -9.10 -21.19
N VAL A 210 5.22 -9.74 -20.08
CA VAL A 210 5.11 -9.16 -18.75
C VAL A 210 6.51 -8.91 -18.21
N ASP A 211 6.86 -7.65 -17.97
CA ASP A 211 8.08 -7.26 -17.28
C ASP A 211 7.77 -6.97 -15.81
N GLY A 212 8.53 -7.60 -14.91
CA GLY A 212 8.31 -7.54 -13.47
C GLY A 212 9.40 -6.74 -12.79
N SER A 213 9.01 -5.70 -12.05
CA SER A 213 9.92 -4.94 -11.20
C SER A 213 9.39 -4.87 -9.77
N PHE A 214 10.25 -4.58 -8.81
CA PHE A 214 9.83 -4.38 -7.44
C PHE A 214 10.55 -3.19 -6.82
N THR A 215 9.85 -2.48 -5.96
CA THR A 215 10.37 -1.39 -5.16
C THR A 215 10.11 -1.70 -3.69
N MET A 216 11.16 -1.55 -2.90
CA MET A 216 11.12 -1.78 -1.46
C MET A 216 11.62 -0.52 -0.76
N ILE A 217 10.77 0.05 0.09
CA ILE A 217 11.10 1.24 0.87
C ILE A 217 10.93 0.89 2.33
N SER A 218 12.05 0.80 3.04
CA SER A 218 12.06 0.52 4.48
C SER A 218 12.29 1.79 5.28
N TYR A 219 11.46 1.98 6.30
CA TYR A 219 11.54 3.02 7.30
C TYR A 219 11.75 2.36 8.66
N ARG A 220 12.81 2.76 9.37
CA ARG A 220 13.05 2.31 10.73
C ARG A 220 12.57 3.39 11.69
N ASP A 221 11.59 3.07 12.52
CA ASP A 221 11.16 3.98 13.57
C ASP A 221 12.20 3.99 14.70
N MET A 222 12.63 5.19 15.09
CA MET A 222 13.60 5.37 16.17
C MET A 222 12.84 5.43 17.49
N LEU A 223 12.52 4.28 18.08
CA LEU A 223 11.85 4.24 19.38
C LEU A 223 12.82 4.44 20.55
N LYS A 224 12.27 5.06 21.61
CA LYS A 224 12.84 5.23 22.96
C LYS A 224 14.28 5.76 22.97
N GLY A 225 15.24 4.93 23.37
CA GLY A 225 16.61 5.39 23.68
C GLY A 225 17.43 5.82 22.48
N SER A 226 17.11 5.34 21.27
CA SER A 226 17.80 5.78 20.05
C SER A 226 17.45 7.22 19.68
N LYS A 227 16.17 7.59 19.84
CA LYS A 227 15.66 8.96 19.65
C LYS A 227 16.30 9.93 20.63
N ASP A 228 16.32 9.58 21.92
CA ASP A 228 16.88 10.47 22.96
C ASP A 228 18.37 10.72 22.72
N ALA A 229 19.13 9.69 22.37
CA ALA A 229 20.54 9.82 22.01
C ALA A 229 20.73 10.68 20.75
N PHE A 230 19.92 10.48 19.72
CA PHE A 230 19.97 11.25 18.48
C PHE A 230 19.68 12.74 18.71
N ILE A 231 18.60 13.06 19.45
CA ILE A 231 18.23 14.43 19.80
C ILE A 231 19.33 15.07 20.66
N ALA A 232 19.84 14.36 21.67
CA ALA A 232 20.93 14.85 22.49
C ALA A 232 22.19 15.17 21.66
N CYS A 233 22.57 14.30 20.72
CA CYS A 233 23.68 14.53 19.80
C CYS A 233 23.47 15.77 18.92
N LEU A 234 22.26 15.99 18.38
CA LEU A 234 21.95 17.18 17.59
C LEU A 234 22.01 18.47 18.43
N ILE A 235 21.49 18.46 19.66
CA ILE A 235 21.55 19.60 20.57
C ILE A 235 23.01 19.92 20.94
N VAL A 236 23.81 18.92 21.31
CA VAL A 236 25.23 19.10 21.64
C VAL A 236 26.00 19.64 20.42
N CYS A 237 25.70 19.13 19.22
CA CYS A 237 26.28 19.62 17.97
C CYS A 237 25.93 21.10 17.72
N ALA A 238 24.66 21.47 17.88
CA ALA A 238 24.21 22.85 17.72
C ALA A 238 24.86 23.80 18.74
N ILE A 239 24.92 23.43 20.03
CA ILE A 239 25.59 24.22 21.07
C ILE A 239 27.09 24.35 20.76
N GLY A 240 27.74 23.26 20.36
CA GLY A 240 29.16 23.27 19.98
C GLY A 240 29.43 24.19 18.78
N ALA A 241 28.60 24.12 17.74
CA ALA A 241 28.67 24.99 16.58
C ALA A 241 28.45 26.46 16.96
N PHE A 242 27.47 26.75 17.82
CA PHE A 242 27.21 28.10 18.33
C PHE A 242 28.41 28.69 19.09
N VAL A 243 28.97 27.94 20.03
CA VAL A 243 30.19 28.36 20.75
C VAL A 243 31.34 28.57 19.78
N GLY A 244 31.48 27.69 18.78
CA GLY A 244 32.48 27.83 17.71
C GLY A 244 32.33 29.13 16.91
N ILE A 245 31.10 29.55 16.58
CA ILE A 245 30.83 30.82 15.89
C ILE A 245 31.26 32.00 16.77
N VAL A 246 30.82 32.04 18.03
CA VAL A 246 31.15 33.12 18.97
C VAL A 246 32.66 33.27 19.16
N LEU A 247 33.39 32.15 19.27
CA LEU A 247 34.85 32.16 19.38
C LEU A 247 35.54 32.62 18.07
N SER A 248 35.01 32.22 16.91
CA SER A 248 35.53 32.67 15.60
C SER A 248 35.36 34.18 15.44
N ASP A 249 34.16 34.70 15.73
CA ASP A 249 33.85 36.13 15.63
C ASP A 249 34.73 36.94 16.58
N TRP A 250 34.89 36.48 17.82
CA TRP A 250 35.77 37.11 18.80
C TRP A 250 37.23 37.14 18.33
N TYR A 251 37.73 36.05 17.76
CA TYR A 251 39.09 35.96 17.23
C TYR A 251 39.31 36.92 16.05
N VAL A 252 38.37 36.98 15.10
CA VAL A 252 38.40 37.87 13.93
C VAL A 252 38.36 39.34 14.36
N LEU A 253 37.57 39.68 15.38
CA LEU A 253 37.53 41.04 15.93
C LEU A 253 38.86 41.48 16.55
N LEU A 254 39.56 40.56 17.23
CA LEU A 254 40.86 40.84 17.85
C LEU A 254 42.02 40.91 16.86
N HIS A 255 42.02 40.08 15.79
CA HIS A 255 43.16 39.94 14.85
C HIS A 255 42.88 40.51 13.47
N ARG A 256 42.12 41.61 13.40
CA ARG A 256 41.58 42.22 12.16
C ARG A 256 42.61 42.63 11.11
N VAL A 257 43.91 42.64 11.43
CA VAL A 257 45.01 43.14 10.58
C VAL A 257 45.69 42.04 9.77
N GLU A 258 45.46 40.76 10.09
CA GLU A 258 46.03 39.63 9.34
C GLU A 258 45.15 39.30 8.12
N GLY A 259 45.66 39.52 6.91
CA GLY A 259 44.93 39.47 5.63
C GLY A 259 44.41 38.10 5.17
N LYS A 260 43.87 37.26 6.06
CA LYS A 260 43.30 35.92 5.77
C LYS A 260 41.77 35.91 5.74
N PHE A 261 41.16 36.98 5.20
CA PHE A 261 39.70 37.15 5.19
C PHE A 261 38.93 35.95 4.62
N PHE A 262 39.41 35.36 3.52
CA PHE A 262 38.74 34.23 2.87
C PHE A 262 38.67 32.98 3.76
N TYR A 263 39.72 32.70 4.53
CA TYR A 263 39.75 31.54 5.42
C TYR A 263 38.76 31.72 6.57
N SER A 264 38.78 32.88 7.23
CA SER A 264 37.85 33.21 8.31
C SER A 264 36.39 33.23 7.84
N ALA A 265 36.13 33.73 6.62
CA ALA A 265 34.79 33.70 6.04
C ALA A 265 34.30 32.26 5.76
N TYR A 266 35.19 31.39 5.26
CA TYR A 266 34.87 29.98 5.05
C TYR A 266 34.61 29.24 6.36
N GLU A 267 35.45 29.46 7.38
CA GLU A 267 35.28 28.91 8.74
C GLU A 267 33.96 29.34 9.38
N LEU A 268 33.58 30.61 9.23
CA LEU A 268 32.31 31.13 9.74
C LEU A 268 31.13 30.48 9.02
N PHE A 269 31.19 30.39 7.69
CA PHE A 269 30.13 29.82 6.87
C PHE A 269 29.93 28.33 7.17
N SER A 270 31.00 27.55 7.29
CA SER A 270 30.91 26.12 7.60
C SER A 270 30.33 25.88 8.99
N ARG A 271 30.68 26.70 9.99
CA ARG A 271 30.11 26.62 11.34
C ARG A 271 28.64 27.07 11.38
N LEU A 272 28.28 28.09 10.62
CA LEU A 272 26.89 28.51 10.45
C LEU A 272 26.05 27.39 9.84
N LEU A 273 26.56 26.73 8.80
CA LEU A 273 25.89 25.59 8.17
C LEU A 273 25.75 24.41 9.13
N LEU A 274 26.78 24.14 9.96
CA LEU A 274 26.73 23.14 11.04
C LEU A 274 25.77 23.50 12.17
N LEU A 275 25.46 24.79 12.38
CA LEU A 275 24.47 25.23 13.36
C LEU A 275 23.05 25.15 12.81
N VAL A 276 22.85 25.68 11.60
CA VAL A 276 21.53 25.80 10.96
C VAL A 276 20.97 24.42 10.66
N TYR A 277 21.78 23.50 10.11
CA TYR A 277 21.28 22.19 9.70
C TYR A 277 20.70 21.33 10.85
N PRO A 278 21.38 21.13 11.99
CA PRO A 278 20.80 20.42 13.12
C PRO A 278 19.55 21.07 13.71
N ILE A 279 19.48 22.41 13.72
CA ILE A 279 18.30 23.14 14.19
C ILE A 279 17.11 22.89 13.27
N ASP A 280 17.33 23.02 11.96
CA ASP A 280 16.32 22.75 10.92
C ASP A 280 15.84 21.30 11.01
N LEU A 281 16.78 20.34 11.11
CA LEU A 281 16.46 18.92 11.28
C LEU A 281 15.68 18.64 12.57
N LEU A 282 16.04 19.27 13.69
CA LEU A 282 15.29 19.13 14.96
C LEU A 282 13.88 19.71 14.86
N PHE A 283 13.74 20.84 14.17
CA PHE A 283 12.44 21.47 13.96
C PHE A 283 11.55 20.58 13.09
N GLU A 284 12.03 20.16 11.92
CA GLU A 284 11.27 19.29 11.01
C GLU A 284 10.96 17.92 11.65
N TRP A 285 11.93 17.31 12.36
CA TRP A 285 11.70 16.07 13.11
C TRP A 285 10.61 16.23 14.19
N GLY A 286 10.50 17.42 14.80
CA GLY A 286 9.47 17.71 15.80
C GLY A 286 8.04 17.66 15.27
N PHE A 287 7.84 17.84 13.96
CA PHE A 287 6.54 17.73 13.30
C PHE A 287 6.26 16.34 12.73
N GLN A 288 7.24 15.43 12.76
CA GLN A 288 7.09 14.11 12.16
C GLN A 288 6.16 13.23 13.00
N VAL A 289 5.13 12.69 12.35
CA VAL A 289 4.22 11.70 12.96
C VAL A 289 4.93 10.34 13.04
N PRO A 290 4.87 9.62 14.17
CA PRO A 290 5.47 8.30 14.29
C PRO A 290 4.90 7.32 13.25
N MET A 291 5.78 6.60 12.56
CA MET A 291 5.38 5.64 11.53
C MET A 291 4.52 4.50 12.09
N ALA A 292 4.69 4.16 13.36
CA ALA A 292 3.86 3.18 14.04
C ALA A 292 2.38 3.59 14.08
N GLU A 293 2.07 4.89 14.24
CA GLU A 293 0.69 5.41 14.25
C GLU A 293 0.07 5.35 12.85
N GLU A 294 0.84 5.69 11.82
CA GLU A 294 0.42 5.55 10.41
C GLU A 294 0.17 4.10 10.03
N PHE A 295 1.03 3.19 10.48
CA PHE A 295 0.85 1.76 10.25
C PHE A 295 -0.38 1.21 10.96
N ASP A 296 -0.65 1.67 12.18
CA ASP A 296 -1.86 1.32 12.94
C ASP A 296 -3.12 1.81 12.21
N HIS A 297 -3.12 3.06 11.73
CA HIS A 297 -4.20 3.60 10.89
C HIS A 297 -4.43 2.79 9.61
N LEU A 298 -3.36 2.31 8.99
CA LEU A 298 -3.42 1.47 7.82
C LEU A 298 -3.97 0.08 8.16
N LEU A 299 -3.50 -0.54 9.23
CA LEU A 299 -4.00 -1.82 9.71
C LEU A 299 -5.49 -1.75 10.01
N HIS A 300 -5.94 -0.71 10.73
CA HIS A 300 -7.35 -0.47 11.02
C HIS A 300 -8.19 -0.20 9.76
N SER A 301 -7.59 0.35 8.69
CA SER A 301 -8.30 0.46 7.40
C SER A 301 -8.70 -0.91 6.81
N PHE A 302 -7.95 -1.97 7.16
CA PHE A 302 -8.25 -3.35 6.74
C PHE A 302 -9.08 -4.12 7.75
N LEU A 303 -8.81 -3.95 9.06
CA LEU A 303 -9.46 -4.72 10.11
C LEU A 303 -10.87 -4.22 10.44
N ASP A 304 -11.12 -2.92 10.33
CA ASP A 304 -12.40 -2.30 10.75
C ASP A 304 -13.43 -2.28 9.59
N LEU A 305 -13.46 -3.33 8.77
CA LEU A 305 -14.48 -3.52 7.74
C LEU A 305 -15.76 -4.09 8.37
N GLU A 306 -16.61 -3.20 8.89
CA GLU A 306 -17.93 -3.57 9.46
C GLU A 306 -18.92 -4.04 8.37
N SER A 307 -18.79 -3.53 7.13
CA SER A 307 -19.61 -3.90 5.99
C SER A 307 -18.80 -3.91 4.68
N LEU A 308 -19.30 -4.65 3.69
CA LEU A 308 -18.77 -4.68 2.32
C LEU A 308 -19.54 -3.70 1.40
N GLU A 309 -20.12 -2.64 1.96
CA GLU A 309 -20.77 -1.60 1.18
C GLU A 309 -19.73 -0.81 0.37
N GLU A 310 -20.07 -0.42 -0.86
CA GLU A 310 -19.15 0.21 -1.81
C GLU A 310 -18.55 1.49 -1.25
N ASP A 311 -19.37 2.34 -0.62
CA ASP A 311 -18.97 3.62 -0.03
C ASP A 311 -17.93 3.44 1.10
N VAL A 312 -18.12 2.44 1.97
CA VAL A 312 -17.20 2.13 3.07
C VAL A 312 -15.87 1.62 2.50
N LEU A 313 -15.92 0.74 1.50
CA LEU A 313 -14.73 0.21 0.85
C LEU A 313 -13.93 1.31 0.15
N GLU A 314 -14.61 2.25 -0.52
CA GLU A 314 -14.00 3.41 -1.16
C GLU A 314 -13.25 4.27 -0.13
N GLU A 315 -13.89 4.61 0.99
CA GLU A 315 -13.24 5.39 2.07
C GLU A 315 -11.97 4.69 2.58
N ARG A 316 -12.02 3.36 2.76
CA ARG A 316 -10.84 2.58 3.21
C ARG A 316 -9.73 2.55 2.17
N VAL A 317 -10.06 2.41 0.89
CA VAL A 317 -9.09 2.43 -0.21
C VAL A 317 -8.44 3.82 -0.32
N GLN A 318 -9.22 4.89 -0.20
CA GLN A 318 -8.68 6.25 -0.18
C GLN A 318 -7.72 6.45 0.99
N LYS A 319 -8.13 6.04 2.21
CA LYS A 319 -7.27 6.09 3.40
C LYS A 319 -5.97 5.30 3.21
N TYR A 320 -6.03 4.13 2.56
CA TYR A 320 -4.84 3.35 2.22
C TYR A 320 -3.86 4.14 1.35
N PHE A 321 -4.34 4.79 0.27
CA PHE A 321 -3.49 5.57 -0.62
C PHE A 321 -2.96 6.84 0.03
N ASP A 322 -3.74 7.49 0.89
CA ASP A 322 -3.30 8.67 1.64
C ASP A 322 -2.15 8.30 2.58
N THR A 323 -2.30 7.23 3.37
CA THR A 323 -1.22 6.73 4.23
C THR A 323 0.00 6.31 3.40
N LYS A 324 -0.18 5.58 2.29
CA LYS A 324 0.95 5.20 1.41
C LYS A 324 1.69 6.43 0.86
N THR A 325 0.95 7.47 0.46
CA THR A 325 1.50 8.74 -0.05
C THR A 325 2.29 9.45 1.04
N HIS A 326 1.75 9.51 2.26
CA HIS A 326 2.45 10.07 3.42
C HIS A 326 3.78 9.35 3.69
N ILE A 327 3.78 8.01 3.69
CA ILE A 327 5.00 7.20 3.87
C ILE A 327 6.04 7.47 2.77
N TYR A 328 5.60 7.65 1.53
CA TYR A 328 6.48 8.01 0.43
C TYR A 328 7.11 9.40 0.62
N HIS A 329 6.33 10.37 1.10
CA HIS A 329 6.82 11.71 1.41
C HIS A 329 7.85 11.68 2.56
N GLU A 330 7.55 10.98 3.65
CA GLU A 330 8.42 10.84 4.82
C GLU A 330 9.76 10.16 4.47
N THR A 331 9.70 9.09 3.68
CA THR A 331 10.91 8.38 3.25
C THR A 331 11.74 9.21 2.27
N THR A 332 11.10 10.00 1.40
CA THR A 332 11.78 10.93 0.49
C THR A 332 12.41 12.09 1.26
N TRP A 333 11.72 12.62 2.25
CA TRP A 333 12.21 13.64 3.17
C TRP A 333 13.49 13.17 3.89
N MET A 334 13.48 11.97 4.45
CA MET A 334 14.65 11.39 5.12
C MET A 334 15.82 11.14 4.15
N LYS A 335 15.54 10.69 2.92
CA LYS A 335 16.58 10.56 1.87
C LYS A 335 17.23 11.90 1.56
N ARG A 336 16.45 12.98 1.47
CA ARG A 336 16.95 14.35 1.25
C ARG A 336 17.86 14.78 2.39
N HIS A 337 17.43 14.62 3.64
CA HIS A 337 18.25 14.95 4.81
C HIS A 337 19.54 14.14 4.89
N ARG A 338 19.50 12.86 4.53
CA ARG A 338 20.71 12.05 4.44
C ARG A 338 21.72 12.65 3.45
N VAL A 339 21.27 13.11 2.28
CA VAL A 339 22.14 13.76 1.29
C VAL A 339 22.69 15.08 1.82
N VAL A 340 21.84 15.91 2.44
CA VAL A 340 22.27 17.20 3.04
C VAL A 340 23.27 16.97 4.17
N ALA A 341 23.04 15.99 5.04
CA ALA A 341 23.98 15.59 6.09
C ALA A 341 25.36 15.22 5.51
N TYR A 342 25.40 14.44 4.43
CA TYR A 342 26.66 14.10 3.76
C TYR A 342 27.37 15.34 3.22
N LEU A 343 26.63 16.30 2.65
CA LEU A 343 27.20 17.57 2.18
C LEU A 343 27.75 18.41 3.34
N VAL A 344 27.00 18.52 4.45
CA VAL A 344 27.43 19.21 5.68
C VAL A 344 28.72 18.58 6.20
N CYS A 345 28.75 17.26 6.36
CA CYS A 345 29.94 16.54 6.81
C CYS A 345 31.12 16.74 5.86
N TYR A 346 30.89 16.71 4.55
CA TYR A 346 31.94 16.95 3.55
C TYR A 346 32.55 18.35 3.66
N VAL A 347 31.71 19.38 3.89
CA VAL A 347 32.20 20.74 4.16
C VAL A 347 33.04 20.80 5.43
N GLN A 348 32.63 20.12 6.52
CA GLN A 348 33.43 20.05 7.75
C GLN A 348 34.76 19.33 7.54
N PHE A 349 34.79 18.26 6.73
CA PHE A 349 36.02 17.56 6.40
C PHE A 349 37.01 18.44 5.64
N LEU A 350 36.53 19.24 4.68
CA LEU A 350 37.39 20.19 3.96
C LEU A 350 37.96 21.25 4.91
N GLN A 351 37.15 21.74 5.86
CA GLN A 351 37.63 22.65 6.90
C GLN A 351 38.70 22.04 7.81
N LEU A 352 38.68 20.73 8.06
CA LEU A 352 39.73 20.08 8.86
C LEU A 352 41.06 19.94 8.11
N ILE A 353 41.02 19.93 6.77
CA ILE A 353 42.20 19.76 5.92
C ILE A 353 42.90 21.10 5.67
N PHE A 354 42.12 22.18 5.50
CA PHE A 354 42.61 23.52 5.19
C PHE A 354 42.74 24.39 6.45
#